data_AF-A0A8J4RA50-F1
#
_entry.id   AF-A0A8J4RA50-F1
#
_cell.length_a   1.000
_cell.length_b   1.000
_cell.length_c   1.000
_cell.angle_alpha   90.00
_cell.angle_beta   90.00
_cell.angle_gamma   90.00
#
_symmetry.space_group_name_H-M   'P 1'
#
loop_
_entity.id
_entity.type
_entity.pdbx_description
1 polymer ?
#
loop_
_entity_poly.entity_id
_entity_poly.type
_entity_poly.pdbx_seq_one_letter_code
_entity_poly.pdbx_strand_id
1 'polypeptide(L)'
;MATIYLLLVLSALIFTAQAQQGQSNIVKPGSLLTPATTTNSSWLSPSGLYAFGFYKQGYGYAVGIFIEGIPQKTVVWTANRDDSPVPADAILNFTSDGQLVLQSAQQGTKTSIANSPGVANFSIHA
;
A
#
# COMPACT_ATOMS: atom_id res chain seq x y z
N MET A 1 40.22 -9.19 27.19
CA MET A 1 38.97 -9.70 27.78
C MET A 1 37.91 -8.62 27.97
N ALA A 2 38.18 -7.52 28.70
CA ALA A 2 37.19 -6.46 28.98
C ALA A 2 36.58 -5.77 27.74
N THR A 3 37.34 -5.60 26.66
CA THR A 3 36.88 -4.95 25.42
C THR A 3 35.83 -5.75 24.65
N ILE A 4 35.89 -7.08 24.70
CA ILE A 4 34.90 -7.97 24.07
C ILE A 4 33.56 -7.86 24.80
N TYR A 5 33.58 -7.83 26.13
CA TYR A 5 32.36 -7.62 26.92
C TYR A 5 31.75 -6.23 26.66
N LEU A 6 32.59 -5.19 26.54
CA LEU A 6 32.12 -3.84 26.19
C LEU A 6 31.45 -3.81 24.81
N LEU A 7 32.06 -4.44 23.80
CA LEU A 7 31.48 -4.55 22.46
C LEU A 7 30.19 -5.37 22.44
N LEU A 8 30.12 -6.46 23.21
CA LEU A 8 28.89 -7.27 23.35
C LEU A 8 27.77 -6.47 24.02
N VAL A 9 28.05 -5.73 25.10
CA VAL A 9 27.07 -4.86 25.77
C VAL A 9 26.61 -3.73 24.85
N LEU A 10 27.53 -3.09 24.12
CA LEU A 10 27.18 -2.02 23.18
C LEU A 10 26.34 -2.56 22.01
N SER A 11 26.65 -3.74 21.51
CA SER A 11 25.84 -4.40 20.47
C SER A 11 24.44 -4.74 20.98
N ALA A 12 24.30 -5.29 22.20
CA ALA A 12 23.03 -5.63 22.80
C ALA A 12 22.12 -4.40 22.97
N LEU A 13 22.68 -3.24 23.36
CA LEU A 13 21.95 -1.97 23.46
C LEU A 13 21.40 -1.49 22.11
N ILE A 14 22.15 -1.71 21.02
CA ILE A 14 21.73 -1.35 19.66
C ILE A 14 20.61 -2.30 19.18
N PHE A 15 20.69 -3.60 19.49
CA PHE A 15 19.64 -4.57 19.14
C PHE A 15 18.33 -4.32 19.90
N THR A 16 18.38 -3.86 21.16
CA THR A 16 17.16 -3.49 21.91
C THR A 16 16.52 -2.19 21.41
N ALA A 17 17.28 -1.30 20.76
CA ALA A 17 16.77 -0.04 20.23
C ALA A 17 16.00 -0.21 18.90
N GLN A 18 16.10 -1.36 18.24
CA GLN A 18 15.42 -1.65 16.97
C GLN A 18 14.29 -2.69 17.08
N ALA A 19 13.80 -2.99 18.28
CA ALA A 19 12.44 -3.53 18.39
C ALA A 19 11.51 -2.43 17.87
N GLN A 20 11.13 -2.52 16.59
CA GLN A 20 10.33 -1.52 15.91
C GLN A 20 9.16 -1.15 16.83
N GLN A 21 9.18 0.06 17.37
CA GLN A 21 7.95 0.75 17.73
C GLN A 21 7.22 1.02 16.41
N GLY A 22 6.75 -0.05 15.76
CA GLY A 22 5.88 0.04 14.63
C GLY A 22 4.60 0.63 15.19
N GLN A 23 4.42 1.94 15.02
CA GLN A 23 3.10 2.54 15.03
C GLN A 23 2.23 1.60 14.20
N SER A 24 1.24 0.95 14.82
CA SER A 24 0.37 0.06 14.09
C SER A 24 -0.42 0.94 13.13
N ASN A 25 0.00 1.00 11.87
CA ASN A 25 -0.69 1.72 10.80
C ASN A 25 -1.93 0.92 10.38
N ILE A 26 -2.79 0.62 11.35
CA ILE A 26 -4.05 -0.07 11.12
C ILE A 26 -4.98 0.94 10.46
N VAL A 27 -5.26 0.69 9.19
CA VAL A 27 -6.25 1.46 8.43
C VAL A 27 -7.62 1.15 9.01
N LYS A 28 -8.34 2.20 9.43
CA LYS A 28 -9.67 2.05 10.03
C LYS A 28 -10.75 2.05 8.95
N PRO A 29 -11.83 1.26 9.10
CA PRO A 29 -13.03 1.42 8.28
C PRO A 29 -13.51 2.88 8.30
N GLY A 30 -14.01 3.36 7.16
CA GLY A 30 -14.32 4.76 6.89
C GLY A 30 -13.15 5.59 6.35
N SER A 31 -11.96 5.00 6.18
CA SER A 31 -10.80 5.69 5.60
C SER A 31 -10.91 5.81 4.08
N LEU A 32 -10.38 6.90 3.53
CA LEU A 32 -10.44 7.22 2.11
C LEU A 32 -9.04 7.58 1.60
N LEU A 33 -8.74 7.23 0.35
CA LEU A 33 -7.56 7.71 -0.38
C LEU A 33 -7.99 8.44 -1.65
N THR A 34 -7.17 9.40 -2.07
CA THR A 34 -7.34 10.13 -3.33
C THR A 34 -6.01 10.22 -4.07
N PRO A 35 -5.98 10.09 -5.41
CA PRO A 35 -4.73 10.15 -6.17
C PRO A 35 -4.11 11.55 -6.19
N ALA A 36 -4.93 12.60 -6.11
CA ALA A 36 -4.52 13.97 -6.35
C ALA A 36 -3.69 14.61 -5.22
N THR A 37 -3.56 13.96 -4.05
CA THR A 37 -2.81 14.50 -2.91
C THR A 37 -1.67 13.57 -2.52
N THR A 38 -0.46 14.10 -2.40
CA THR A 38 0.72 13.32 -1.99
C THR A 38 0.58 12.76 -0.57
N THR A 39 -0.19 13.42 0.29
CA THR A 39 -0.33 13.06 1.70
C THR A 39 -1.37 11.98 1.98
N ASN A 40 -2.41 11.84 1.15
CA ASN A 40 -3.50 10.88 1.36
C ASN A 40 -3.73 9.98 0.11
N SER A 41 -2.64 9.64 -0.58
CA SER A 41 -2.68 8.73 -1.73
C SER A 41 -2.42 7.27 -1.37
N SER A 42 -1.83 7.00 -0.20
CA SER A 42 -1.50 5.63 0.22
C SER A 42 -1.52 5.42 1.74
N TRP A 43 -1.68 4.16 2.13
CA TRP A 43 -1.49 3.68 3.49
C TRP A 43 -0.16 2.96 3.62
N LEU A 44 0.66 3.42 4.54
CA LEU A 44 2.00 2.89 4.77
C LEU A 44 1.96 1.63 5.64
N SER A 45 2.65 0.58 5.22
CA SER A 45 2.84 -0.61 6.06
C SER A 45 3.61 -0.29 7.35
N PRO A 46 3.47 -1.08 8.43
CA PRO A 46 4.20 -0.86 9.68
C PRO A 46 5.74 -0.85 9.52
N SER A 47 6.28 -1.54 8.52
CA SER A 47 7.71 -1.53 8.23
C SER A 47 8.19 -0.26 7.53
N GLY A 48 7.27 0.53 6.97
CA GLY A 48 7.60 1.68 6.13
C GLY A 48 8.19 1.32 4.76
N LEU A 49 8.33 0.04 4.43
CA LEU A 49 8.95 -0.40 3.16
C LEU A 49 7.95 -0.49 2.02
N TYR A 50 6.69 -0.79 2.33
CA TYR A 50 5.61 -0.91 1.35
C TYR A 50 4.48 0.04 1.67
N ALA A 51 3.79 0.49 0.63
CA ALA A 51 2.54 1.22 0.76
C ALA A 51 1.48 0.64 -0.19
N PHE A 52 0.23 0.71 0.25
CA PHE A 52 -0.93 0.36 -0.54
C PHE A 52 -1.71 1.62 -0.89
N GLY A 53 -2.03 1.85 -2.16
CA GLY A 53 -2.80 3.01 -2.58
C GLY A 53 -2.62 3.37 -4.04
N PHE A 54 -2.82 4.64 -4.36
CA PHE A 54 -2.70 5.16 -5.71
C PHE A 54 -1.25 5.33 -6.14
N TYR A 55 -0.95 4.94 -7.37
CA TYR A 55 0.27 5.32 -8.08
C TYR A 55 -0.09 5.79 -9.49
N LYS A 56 0.81 6.60 -10.09
CA LYS A 56 0.61 7.13 -11.44
C LYS A 56 0.85 6.05 -12.48
N GLN A 57 -0.10 5.86 -13.41
CA GLN A 57 0.01 4.92 -14.52
C GLN A 57 -0.40 5.64 -15.82
N GLY A 58 0.60 5.97 -16.65
CA GLY A 58 0.40 6.78 -17.85
C GLY A 58 -0.21 8.15 -17.52
N TYR A 59 -1.38 8.43 -18.10
CA TYR A 59 -2.12 9.68 -17.90
C TYR A 59 -3.13 9.64 -16.74
N GLY A 60 -3.28 8.48 -16.07
CA GLY A 60 -4.19 8.32 -14.94
C GLY A 60 -3.49 7.68 -13.74
N TYR A 61 -4.30 7.02 -12.92
CA TYR A 61 -3.87 6.38 -11.68
C TYR A 61 -4.37 4.94 -11.63
N ALA A 62 -3.65 4.11 -10.90
CA ALA A 62 -4.07 2.77 -10.55
C ALA A 62 -3.86 2.55 -9.05
N VAL A 63 -4.51 1.51 -8.53
CA VAL A 63 -4.36 1.10 -7.13
C VAL A 63 -3.45 -0.11 -7.07
N GLY A 64 -2.50 -0.12 -6.14
CA GLY A 64 -1.58 -1.23 -6.00
C GLY A 64 -0.79 -1.21 -4.70
N ILE A 65 0.13 -2.16 -4.61
CA ILE A 65 1.15 -2.23 -3.57
C ILE A 65 2.48 -1.87 -4.22
N PHE A 66 3.23 -0.98 -3.59
CA PHE A 66 4.51 -0.53 -4.11
C PHE A 66 5.54 -0.28 -3.01
N ILE A 67 6.81 -0.26 -3.38
CA ILE A 67 7.92 0.07 -2.48
C ILE A 67 7.91 1.57 -2.18
N GLU A 68 7.93 1.92 -0.88
CA GLU A 68 7.95 3.30 -0.41
C GLU A 68 9.39 3.84 -0.32
N GLY A 69 9.56 5.16 -0.42
CA GLY A 69 10.88 5.81 -0.32
C GLY A 69 11.71 5.83 -1.60
N ILE A 70 11.20 5.28 -2.72
CA ILE A 70 11.84 5.35 -4.03
C ILE A 70 11.04 6.28 -4.95
N PRO A 71 11.67 7.26 -5.65
CA PRO A 71 10.97 8.21 -6.52
C PRO A 71 10.18 7.55 -7.66
N GLN A 72 10.71 6.46 -8.21
CA GLN A 72 10.00 5.59 -9.14
C GLN A 72 9.41 4.42 -8.36
N LYS A 73 8.12 4.52 -8.06
CA LYS A 73 7.40 3.47 -7.32
C LYS A 73 7.54 2.14 -8.06
N THR A 74 8.24 1.21 -7.43
CA THR A 74 8.28 -0.18 -7.90
C THR A 74 7.01 -0.85 -7.43
N VAL A 75 6.11 -1.13 -8.37
CA VAL A 75 4.81 -1.75 -8.09
C VAL A 75 4.99 -3.26 -8.06
N VAL A 76 4.59 -3.89 -6.95
CA VAL A 76 4.67 -5.35 -6.76
C VAL A 76 3.31 -6.04 -6.99
N TRP A 77 2.22 -5.28 -6.97
CA TRP A 77 0.88 -5.77 -7.27
C TRP A 77 -0.04 -4.62 -7.71
N THR A 78 -0.93 -4.86 -8.67
CA THR A 78 -1.91 -3.89 -9.19
C THR A 78 -3.32 -4.47 -9.13
N ALA A 79 -4.25 -3.73 -8.53
CA ALA A 79 -5.67 -4.04 -8.58
C ALA A 79 -6.21 -3.80 -9.99
N ASN A 80 -7.08 -4.68 -10.48
CA ASN A 80 -7.74 -4.54 -11.78
C ASN A 80 -6.74 -4.22 -12.91
N ARG A 81 -5.62 -4.96 -12.95
CA ARG A 81 -4.47 -4.69 -13.84
C ARG A 81 -4.80 -4.57 -15.34
N ASP A 82 -5.89 -5.20 -15.77
CA ASP A 82 -6.32 -5.24 -17.17
C ASP A 82 -7.32 -4.10 -17.50
N ASP A 83 -7.80 -3.38 -16.48
CA ASP A 83 -8.66 -2.21 -16.63
C ASP A 83 -7.84 -0.96 -16.96
N SER A 84 -8.50 0.03 -17.57
CA SER A 84 -7.88 1.32 -17.84
C SER A 84 -7.62 2.12 -16.56
N PRO A 85 -6.56 2.94 -16.49
CA PRO A 85 -6.30 3.81 -15.36
C PRO A 85 -7.48 4.74 -15.04
N VAL A 86 -7.69 5.00 -13.75
CA VAL A 86 -8.73 5.90 -13.26
C VAL A 86 -8.26 7.36 -13.23
N PRO A 87 -9.18 8.33 -13.36
CA PRO A 87 -8.89 9.77 -13.29
C PRO A 87 -8.50 10.24 -11.90
N ALA A 88 -8.08 11.51 -11.80
CA ALA A 88 -7.62 12.13 -10.55
C ALA A 88 -8.73 12.33 -9.50
N ASP A 89 -10.01 12.34 -9.89
CA ASP A 89 -11.18 12.42 -9.01
C ASP A 89 -11.57 11.07 -8.41
N ALA A 90 -10.81 10.01 -8.69
CA ALA A 90 -11.06 8.70 -8.12
C ALA A 90 -10.89 8.70 -6.59
N ILE A 91 -11.70 7.88 -5.93
CA ILE A 91 -11.69 7.69 -4.49
C ILE A 91 -11.57 6.20 -4.23
N LEU A 92 -10.60 5.81 -3.41
CA LEU A 92 -10.55 4.47 -2.84
C LEU A 92 -11.10 4.52 -1.42
N ASN A 93 -12.25 3.88 -1.21
CA ASN A 93 -12.96 3.90 0.06
C ASN A 93 -12.83 2.54 0.76
N PHE A 94 -12.24 2.53 1.95
CA PHE A 94 -12.35 1.41 2.87
C PHE A 94 -13.60 1.63 3.72
N THR A 95 -14.70 1.00 3.31
CA THR A 95 -16.03 1.28 3.83
C THR A 95 -16.21 0.75 5.26
N SER A 96 -17.19 1.28 5.98
CA SER A 96 -17.49 0.85 7.36
C SER A 96 -17.90 -0.62 7.47
N ASP A 97 -18.42 -1.21 6.40
CA ASP A 97 -18.77 -2.63 6.27
C ASP A 97 -17.57 -3.50 5.82
N GLY A 98 -16.36 -2.94 5.75
CA GLY A 98 -15.13 -3.67 5.51
C GLY A 98 -14.83 -3.97 4.04
N GLN A 99 -15.54 -3.32 3.10
CA GLN A 99 -15.26 -3.45 1.68
C GLN A 99 -14.23 -2.41 1.24
N LEU A 100 -13.46 -2.77 0.21
CA LEU A 100 -12.51 -1.86 -0.41
C LEU A 100 -12.99 -1.54 -1.82
N VAL A 101 -13.48 -0.32 -2.01
CA VAL A 101 -14.25 0.07 -3.20
C VAL A 101 -13.59 1.25 -3.89
N LEU A 102 -13.25 1.07 -5.17
CA LEU A 102 -12.77 2.12 -6.05
C LEU A 102 -13.94 2.80 -6.75
N GLN A 103 -14.00 4.13 -6.68
CA GLN A 103 -15.08 4.95 -7.21
C GLN A 103 -14.52 6.08 -8.07
N SER A 104 -15.15 6.39 -9.20
CA SER A 104 -14.87 7.60 -10.00
C SER A 104 -16.17 8.20 -10.50
N ALA A 105 -16.38 9.50 -10.23
CA ALA A 105 -17.58 10.20 -10.66
C ALA A 105 -17.62 10.39 -12.17
N GLN A 106 -16.48 10.67 -12.79
CA GLN A 106 -16.38 10.85 -14.25
C GLN A 106 -16.60 9.56 -15.04
N GLN A 107 -16.15 8.41 -14.53
CA GLN A 107 -16.29 7.12 -15.21
C GLN A 107 -17.56 6.36 -14.78
N GLY A 108 -18.32 6.86 -13.79
CA GLY A 108 -19.46 6.16 -13.21
C GLY A 108 -19.11 4.78 -12.62
N THR A 109 -17.83 4.54 -12.35
CA THR A 109 -17.31 3.22 -11.97
C THR A 109 -17.33 3.07 -10.47
N LYS A 110 -17.90 1.96 -9.98
CA LYS A 110 -17.82 1.50 -8.58
C LYS A 110 -17.42 0.03 -8.59
N THR A 111 -16.15 -0.24 -8.31
CA THR A 111 -15.58 -1.60 -8.39
C THR A 111 -15.02 -1.98 -7.03
N SER A 112 -15.41 -3.14 -6.51
CA SER A 112 -14.75 -3.72 -5.36
C SER A 112 -13.41 -4.32 -5.80
N ILE A 113 -12.33 -3.92 -5.13
CA ILE A 113 -10.97 -4.35 -5.47
C ILE A 113 -10.51 -5.58 -4.68
N ALA A 114 -11.33 -6.04 -3.73
CA ALA A 114 -11.08 -7.21 -2.90
C ALA A 114 -12.31 -8.15 -2.93
N ASN A 115 -12.76 -8.53 -4.12
CA ASN A 115 -13.73 -9.60 -4.26
C ASN A 115 -13.01 -10.94 -4.28
N SER A 116 -13.54 -11.94 -3.56
CA SER A 116 -13.18 -13.34 -3.79
C SER A 116 -13.70 -13.72 -5.18
N PRO A 117 -12.85 -13.96 -6.19
CA PRO A 117 -13.32 -14.50 -7.45
C PRO A 117 -13.76 -15.94 -7.16
N GLY A 118 -15.00 -16.27 -7.49
CA GLY A 118 -15.33 -17.66 -7.73
C GLY A 118 -14.43 -18.16 -8.87
N VAL A 119 -13.39 -18.91 -8.51
CA VAL A 119 -12.41 -19.55 -9.41
C VAL A 119 -11.60 -18.54 -10.27
N ALA A 120 -10.45 -18.11 -9.76
CA ALA A 120 -9.42 -17.46 -10.58
C ALA A 120 -8.51 -18.53 -11.22
N ASN A 121 -8.53 -18.66 -12.54
CA ASN A 121 -7.56 -19.46 -13.28
C ASN A 121 -6.27 -18.64 -13.45
N PHE A 122 -5.25 -18.97 -12.67
CA PHE A 122 -3.92 -18.38 -12.77
C PHE A 122 -3.12 -19.18 -13.82
N SER A 123 -2.69 -18.53 -14.91
CA SER A 123 -1.71 -19.11 -15.83
C SER A 123 -0.45 -18.25 -15.82
N ILE A 124 0.65 -18.83 -15.34
CA ILE A 124 1.98 -18.23 -15.49
C ILE A 124 2.51 -18.61 -16.88
N HIS A 125 2.79 -17.62 -17.72
CA HIS A 125 3.59 -17.83 -18.91
C HIS A 125 5.03 -17.47 -18.53
N ALA A 126 5.86 -18.51 -18.42
CA ALA A 126 7.31 -18.38 -18.30
C ALA A 126 7.93 -18.20 -19.69
#